data_AF-A0AAV5MM96-F1
#
_entry.id   AF-A0AAV5MM96-F1
#
_cell.length_a   1.000
_cell.length_b   1.000
_cell.length_c   1.000
_cell.angle_alpha   90.00
_cell.angle_beta   90.00
_cell.angle_gamma   90.00
#
_symmetry.space_group_name_H-M   'P 1'
#
loop_
_entity.id
_entity.type
_entity.pdbx_description
1 polymer ?
#
loop_
_entity_poly.entity_id
_entity_poly.type
_entity_poly.pdbx_seq_one_letter_code
_entity_poly.pdbx_strand_id
1 'polypeptide(L)'
;MDQSSMEKLILVTREPDRIAMIIINRPKSLNSLTRAMMNDLAQAFKALGKDDYVRVIILKGSGRAFCSGVDLTATEDVFKGDVKDLESDTVAQMERSQAHYRSH
;
A
#
# COMPACT_ATOMS: atom_id res chain seq x y z
N MET A 1 -24.32 2.80 -25.46
CA MET A 1 -23.80 3.62 -24.35
C MET A 1 -22.41 3.10 -24.07
N ASP A 2 -21.42 3.80 -24.63
CA ASP A 2 -20.01 3.44 -24.60
C ASP A 2 -19.49 3.59 -23.16
N GLN A 3 -19.11 2.47 -22.54
CA GLN A 3 -18.43 2.46 -21.26
C GLN A 3 -17.03 3.03 -21.52
N SER A 4 -16.90 4.35 -21.34
CA SER A 4 -15.63 5.04 -21.19
C SER A 4 -14.71 4.16 -20.33
N SER A 5 -13.64 3.73 -20.97
CA SER A 5 -12.76 2.66 -20.53
C SER A 5 -12.21 3.01 -19.15
N MET A 6 -12.64 2.30 -18.11
CA MET A 6 -12.05 2.43 -16.77
C MET A 6 -10.57 2.05 -16.89
N GLU A 7 -9.68 3.04 -16.88
CA GLU A 7 -8.24 2.80 -16.90
C GLU A 7 -7.88 1.98 -15.65
N LYS A 8 -7.59 0.70 -15.86
CA LYS A 8 -7.26 -0.19 -14.76
C LYS A 8 -5.89 0.20 -14.19
N LEU A 9 -5.88 0.59 -12.92
CA LEU A 9 -4.69 1.10 -12.23
C LEU A 9 -3.74 -0.01 -11.78
N ILE A 10 -4.22 -1.25 -11.60
CA ILE A 10 -3.40 -2.44 -11.33
C ILE A 10 -3.60 -3.43 -12.48
N LEU A 11 -2.57 -3.61 -13.30
CA LEU A 11 -2.59 -4.58 -14.41
C LEU A 11 -1.94 -5.89 -13.96
N VAL A 12 -2.47 -7.02 -14.42
CA VAL A 12 -1.92 -8.35 -14.15
C VAL A 12 -1.82 -9.11 -15.46
N THR A 13 -0.63 -9.58 -15.80
CA THR A 13 -0.39 -10.46 -16.97
C THR A 13 0.32 -11.73 -16.54
N ARG A 14 0.07 -12.82 -17.29
CA ARG A 14 0.85 -14.05 -17.20
C ARG A 14 1.91 -13.99 -18.29
N GLU A 15 3.15 -14.14 -17.87
CA GLU A 15 4.29 -14.22 -18.78
C GLU A 15 4.69 -15.70 -18.94
N PRO A 16 5.50 -16.02 -19.97
CA PRO A 16 6.16 -17.32 -20.06
C PRO A 16 6.98 -17.67 -18.79
N ASP A 17 7.47 -18.90 -18.71
CA ASP A 17 8.37 -19.36 -17.65
C ASP A 17 7.80 -19.26 -16.22
N ARG A 18 6.48 -19.41 -16.09
CA ARG A 18 5.78 -19.42 -14.78
C ARG A 18 5.87 -18.08 -14.04
N ILE A 19 6.00 -16.98 -14.77
CA ILE A 19 6.09 -15.63 -14.22
C ILE A 19 4.72 -14.94 -14.32
N ALA A 20 4.32 -14.25 -13.26
CA ALA A 20 3.22 -13.29 -13.30
C ALA A 20 3.76 -11.88 -13.12
N MET A 21 3.24 -10.93 -13.90
CA MET A 21 3.62 -9.52 -13.84
C MET A 21 2.45 -8.70 -13.29
N ILE A 22 2.70 -7.93 -12.24
CA ILE A 22 1.78 -6.93 -11.71
C ILE A 22 2.36 -5.55 -12.03
N ILE A 23 1.56 -4.68 -12.64
CA ILE A 23 1.97 -3.32 -13.01
C ILE A 23 1.09 -2.30 -12.29
N ILE A 24 1.72 -1.42 -11.49
CA ILE A 24 1.08 -0.20 -10.98
C ILE A 24 1.05 0.80 -12.12
N ASN A 25 -0.14 1.10 -12.63
CA ASN A 25 -0.37 1.90 -13.82
C ASN A 25 -0.95 3.28 -13.50
N ARG A 26 -0.20 4.09 -12.75
CA ARG A 26 -0.57 5.48 -12.44
C ARG A 26 0.62 6.43 -12.62
N PRO A 27 1.23 6.49 -13.82
CA PRO A 27 2.52 7.14 -14.02
C PRO A 27 2.44 8.66 -13.82
N LYS A 28 1.28 9.28 -14.06
CA LYS A 28 1.02 10.71 -13.82
C LYS A 28 1.17 11.11 -12.35
N SER A 29 0.98 10.18 -11.42
CA SER A 29 1.15 10.39 -9.97
C SER A 29 2.36 9.66 -9.41
N LEU A 30 3.35 9.34 -10.27
CA LEU A 30 4.53 8.54 -9.90
C LEU A 30 4.16 7.21 -9.22
N ASN A 31 3.04 6.61 -9.65
CA ASN A 31 2.51 5.37 -9.11
C ASN A 31 2.16 5.45 -7.61
N SER A 32 1.70 6.61 -7.12
CA SER A 32 1.16 6.74 -5.75
C SER A 32 -0.06 5.83 -5.52
N LEU A 33 -0.05 5.11 -4.40
CA LEU A 33 -1.02 4.07 -4.08
C LEU A 33 -2.21 4.62 -3.30
N THR A 34 -3.41 4.55 -3.86
CA THR A 34 -4.65 4.78 -3.12
C THR A 34 -5.06 3.53 -2.33
N ARG A 35 -5.99 3.67 -1.37
CA ARG A 35 -6.55 2.53 -0.64
C ARG A 35 -7.19 1.48 -1.57
N ALA A 36 -7.89 1.92 -2.60
CA ALA A 36 -8.47 1.02 -3.60
C ALA A 36 -7.39 0.24 -4.34
N MET A 37 -6.30 0.90 -4.76
CA MET A 37 -5.17 0.23 -5.42
C MET A 37 -4.47 -0.78 -4.51
N MET A 38 -4.34 -0.48 -3.21
CA MET A 38 -3.79 -1.44 -2.24
C MET A 38 -4.67 -2.68 -2.10
N ASN A 39 -6.00 -2.51 -2.09
CA ASN A 39 -6.95 -3.63 -2.09
C ASN A 39 -6.86 -4.46 -3.38
N ASP A 40 -6.70 -3.81 -4.53
CA ASP A 40 -6.54 -4.49 -5.82
C ASP A 40 -5.22 -5.27 -5.89
N LEU A 41 -4.13 -4.70 -5.36
CA LEU A 41 -2.84 -5.39 -5.24
C LEU A 41 -2.98 -6.62 -4.33
N ALA A 42 -3.60 -6.49 -3.16
CA ALA A 42 -3.80 -7.60 -2.23
C ALA A 42 -4.61 -8.73 -2.87
N GLN A 43 -5.67 -8.39 -3.62
CA GLN A 43 -6.45 -9.36 -4.38
C GLN A 43 -5.64 -10.03 -5.48
N ALA A 44 -4.84 -9.27 -6.24
CA ALA A 44 -3.98 -9.81 -7.28
C ALA A 44 -2.95 -10.80 -6.71
N PHE A 45 -2.26 -10.44 -5.63
CA PHE A 45 -1.33 -11.35 -4.95
C PHE A 45 -2.02 -12.60 -4.43
N LYS A 46 -3.20 -12.48 -3.82
CA LYS A 46 -3.97 -13.64 -3.33
C LYS A 46 -4.42 -14.56 -4.46
N ALA A 47 -4.84 -13.99 -5.60
CA ALA A 47 -5.24 -14.77 -6.76
C ALA A 47 -4.04 -15.51 -7.37
N LEU A 48 -2.92 -14.82 -7.57
CA LEU A 48 -1.69 -15.42 -8.10
C LEU A 48 -1.07 -16.45 -7.14
N GLY A 49 -1.18 -16.25 -5.83
CA GLY A 49 -0.71 -17.21 -4.83
C GLY A 49 -1.52 -18.52 -4.78
N LYS A 50 -2.72 -18.54 -5.39
CA LYS A 50 -3.53 -19.75 -5.57
C LYS A 50 -3.31 -20.43 -6.93
N ASP A 51 -2.48 -19.84 -7.77
CA ASP A 51 -2.24 -20.32 -9.12
C ASP A 51 -1.00 -21.22 -9.16
N ASP A 52 -1.22 -22.54 -9.27
CA ASP A 52 -0.16 -23.54 -9.26
C ASP A 52 0.85 -23.40 -10.42
N TYR A 53 0.46 -22.68 -11.49
CA TYR A 53 1.36 -22.37 -12.59
C TYR A 53 2.40 -21.32 -12.19
N VAL A 54 2.04 -20.34 -11.37
CA VAL A 54 2.89 -19.18 -11.05
C VAL A 54 3.95 -19.56 -10.03
N ARG A 55 5.21 -19.26 -10.33
CA ARG A 55 6.37 -19.50 -9.46
C ARG A 55 7.06 -18.22 -9.02
N VAL A 56 6.96 -17.17 -9.84
CA VAL A 56 7.56 -15.87 -9.58
C VAL A 56 6.53 -14.78 -9.88
N ILE A 57 6.41 -13.81 -8.97
CA ILE A 57 5.60 -12.61 -9.19
C ILE A 57 6.54 -11.42 -9.26
N ILE A 58 6.50 -10.69 -10.37
CA ILE A 58 7.22 -9.43 -10.55
C ILE A 58 6.23 -8.28 -10.38
N LEU A 59 6.50 -7.39 -9.43
CA LEU A 59 5.78 -6.13 -9.28
C LEU A 59 6.63 -5.01 -9.86
N LYS A 60 6.05 -4.20 -10.76
CA LYS A 60 6.71 -2.99 -11.28
C LYS A 60 5.75 -1.80 -11.39
N GLY A 61 6.30 -0.60 -11.46
CA GLY A 61 5.56 0.60 -11.85
C GLY A 61 5.60 0.81 -13.36
N SER A 62 4.55 1.42 -13.92
CA SER A 62 4.61 1.92 -15.30
C SER A 62 5.35 3.26 -15.36
N GLY A 63 5.98 3.54 -16.50
CA GLY A 63 6.74 4.77 -16.71
C GLY A 63 8.07 4.80 -15.94
N ARG A 64 8.41 5.97 -15.40
CA ARG A 64 9.77 6.29 -14.91
C ARG A 64 10.05 5.94 -13.45
N ALA A 65 9.05 5.53 -12.67
CA ALA A 65 9.17 5.31 -11.24
C ALA A 65 8.47 4.01 -10.84
N PHE A 66 8.97 3.35 -9.79
CA PHE A 66 8.29 2.20 -9.21
C PHE A 66 6.98 2.63 -8.51
N CYS A 67 7.11 3.36 -7.39
CA CYS A 67 6.00 3.89 -6.58
C CYS A 67 6.53 5.04 -5.70
N SER A 68 5.77 6.12 -5.58
CA SER A 68 6.10 7.28 -4.73
C SER A 68 5.59 7.15 -3.28
N GLY A 69 4.92 6.04 -2.95
CA GLY A 69 4.34 5.78 -1.62
C GLY A 69 2.82 5.82 -1.60
N VAL A 70 2.23 5.91 -0.40
CA VAL A 70 0.78 6.01 -0.22
C VAL A 70 0.31 7.40 -0.60
N ASP A 71 -0.77 7.45 -1.39
CA ASP A 71 -1.43 8.69 -1.75
C ASP A 71 -2.31 9.17 -0.59
N LEU A 72 -1.76 10.08 0.22
CA LEU A 72 -2.46 10.70 1.35
C LEU A 72 -3.57 11.68 0.94
N THR A 73 -3.68 12.00 -0.37
CA THR A 73 -4.73 12.88 -0.89
C THR A 73 -5.98 12.12 -1.33
N ALA A 74 -5.90 10.79 -1.41
CA ALA A 74 -7.01 9.91 -1.78
C ALA A 74 -7.91 9.64 -0.57
N THR A 75 -8.73 10.64 -0.24
CA THR A 75 -9.77 10.63 0.81
C THR A 75 -9.19 10.53 2.24
N GLU A 76 -9.82 11.27 3.15
CA GLU A 76 -9.41 11.61 4.53
C GLU A 76 -9.21 10.42 5.50
N ASP A 77 -9.07 9.19 5.01
CA ASP A 77 -9.08 7.94 5.77
C ASP A 77 -7.70 7.43 6.21
N VAL A 78 -6.59 8.02 5.76
CA VAL A 78 -5.24 7.51 6.07
C VAL A 78 -4.74 7.94 7.47
N PHE A 79 -5.38 8.93 8.11
CA PHE A 79 -4.99 9.38 9.45
C PHE A 79 -5.75 8.70 10.61
N LYS A 80 -6.58 7.67 10.34
CA LYS A 80 -7.35 6.99 11.40
C LYS A 80 -6.80 5.64 11.86
N GLY A 81 -5.70 5.17 11.28
CA GLY A 81 -5.07 3.90 11.65
C GLY A 81 -3.56 4.01 11.61
N ASP A 82 -2.99 4.46 12.72
CA ASP A 82 -1.63 4.15 13.24
C ASP A 82 -1.05 5.25 14.17
N VAL A 83 -1.90 5.89 15.00
CA VAL A 83 -1.44 6.34 16.32
C VAL A 83 -1.75 5.24 17.32
N LYS A 84 -0.70 4.44 17.57
CA LYS A 84 -0.61 3.36 18.54
C LYS A 84 -1.09 3.81 19.92
N ASP A 85 -1.88 2.94 20.54
CA ASP A 85 -2.01 2.68 21.98
C ASP A 85 -1.54 3.79 22.93
N LEU A 86 -2.50 4.32 23.69
CA LEU A 86 -2.30 5.25 24.82
C LEU A 86 -1.29 4.73 25.88
N GLU A 87 -0.90 3.45 25.82
CA GLU A 87 0.11 2.82 26.67
C GLU A 87 1.55 3.02 26.17
N SER A 88 1.75 3.45 24.92
CA SER A 88 3.06 3.66 24.30
C SER A 88 3.43 5.13 24.07
N ASP A 89 2.68 6.03 24.71
CA ASP A 89 2.98 7.46 24.72
C ASP A 89 4.25 7.73 25.54
N THR A 90 5.36 7.91 24.84
CA THR A 90 6.68 8.19 25.41
C THR A 90 6.70 9.50 26.19
N VAL A 91 5.82 10.46 25.87
CA VAL A 91 5.67 11.72 26.61
C VAL A 91 5.00 11.45 27.96
N ALA A 92 3.93 10.65 27.99
CA ALA A 92 3.27 10.26 29.24
C ALA A 92 4.16 9.40 30.16
N GLN A 93 5.12 8.64 29.60
CA GLN A 93 6.13 7.94 30.40
C GLN A 93 7.18 8.89 31.00
N MET A 94 7.59 9.94 30.28
CA MET A 94 8.52 10.96 30.79
C MET A 94 7.89 11.79 31.92
N GLU A 95 6.62 12.18 31.80
CA GLU A 95 5.93 12.96 32.84
C GLU A 95 5.76 12.16 34.15
N ARG A 96 5.48 10.85 34.03
CA ARG A 96 5.40 9.94 35.19
C ARG A 96 6.77 9.74 35.88
N SER A 97 7.88 9.73 35.13
CA SER A 97 9.22 9.62 35.73
C SER A 97 9.62 10.91 36.47
N GLN A 98 9.22 12.08 35.96
CA GLN A 98 9.49 13.37 36.62
C GLN A 98 8.69 13.56 37.91
N ALA A 99 7.45 13.06 37.98
CA ALA A 99 6.65 13.09 39.20
C ALA A 99 7.29 12.25 40.33
N HIS A 100 7.94 11.14 39.99
CA HIS A 100 8.60 10.26 40.96
C HIS A 100 9.95 10.81 41.47
N TYR A 101 10.59 11.72 40.73
CA TYR A 101 11.84 12.38 41.15
C TYR A 101 11.59 13.63 42.01
N ARG A 102 10.40 14.25 41.93
CA ARG A 102 10.03 15.44 42.70
C ARG A 102 9.48 15.17 44.11
N SER A 103 9.36 13.91 44.51
CA SER A 103 8.85 13.49 45.83
C SER A 103 9.93 13.02 46.81
N HIS A 104 11.21 13.17 46.46
CA HIS A 104 12.36 13.08 47.37
C HIS A 104 13.05 14.45 47.45
#